data_AF-A0A8T6HA91-F1
#
_entry.id   AF-A0A8T6HA91-F1
#
_cell.length_a   1.000
_cell.length_b   1.000
_cell.length_c   1.000
_cell.angle_alpha   90.00
_cell.angle_beta   90.00
_cell.angle_gamma   90.00
#
_symmetry.space_group_name_H-M   'P 1'
#
loop_
_entity.id
_entity.type
_entity.pdbx_description
1 polymer ?
#
loop_
_entity_poly.entity_id
_entity_poly.type
_entity_poly.pdbx_seq_one_letter_code
_entity_poly.pdbx_strand_id
1 'polypeptide(L)'
;MDIIAQTNLNPEMLNAVARAALGPATCGVSVGGGQSRIHLVNYNPPEQQRASDALNHFGSLSLSADQSRMRVGGPDPVIHCADERIAADRQLAYLIFRDGALITQGKLDVTGGKVSLTLSAPAPGVHDVLLHQLAGQFASGSLRIQVDAS
;
A
#
# COMPACT_ATOMS: atom_id res chain seq x y z
N MET A 1 12.88 17.72 -8.24
CA MET A 1 12.51 17.13 -9.55
C MET A 1 11.24 16.34 -9.31
N ASP A 2 10.23 16.61 -10.12
CA ASP A 2 8.86 16.19 -9.82
C ASP A 2 8.48 15.07 -10.78
N ILE A 3 7.96 13.98 -10.21
CA ILE A 3 7.40 12.88 -11.00
C ILE A 3 5.90 12.99 -10.89
N ILE A 4 5.21 13.11 -12.03
CA ILE A 4 3.79 13.47 -12.10
C ILE A 4 3.02 12.34 -12.79
N ALA A 5 1.98 11.83 -12.13
CA ALA A 5 0.99 10.94 -12.74
C ALA A 5 -0.42 11.49 -12.50
N GLN A 6 -1.31 11.34 -13.49
CA GLN A 6 -2.73 11.66 -13.33
C GLN A 6 -3.41 10.53 -12.57
N THR A 7 -3.55 10.67 -11.25
CA THR A 7 -4.20 9.65 -10.43
C THR A 7 -5.01 10.32 -9.32
N ASN A 8 -6.30 9.94 -9.20
CA ASN A 8 -7.20 10.36 -8.12
C ASN A 8 -6.93 9.52 -6.85
N LEU A 9 -5.68 9.50 -6.37
CA LEU A 9 -5.28 8.67 -5.23
C LEU A 9 -5.45 9.41 -3.90
N ASN A 10 -5.65 8.62 -2.85
CA ASN A 10 -5.53 9.12 -1.48
C ASN A 10 -4.07 9.59 -1.26
N PRO A 11 -3.82 10.89 -0.98
CA PRO A 11 -2.48 11.44 -0.81
C PRO A 11 -1.69 10.74 0.30
N GLU A 12 -2.36 10.31 1.36
CA GLU A 12 -1.71 9.67 2.51
C GLU A 12 -1.20 8.27 2.17
N MET A 13 -1.98 7.49 1.43
CA MET A 13 -1.60 6.13 1.00
C MET A 13 -0.46 6.17 -0.01
N LEU A 14 -0.51 7.13 -0.94
CA LEU A 14 0.58 7.35 -1.87
C LEU A 14 1.85 7.84 -1.17
N ASN A 15 1.72 8.74 -0.19
CA ASN A 15 2.85 9.20 0.63
C ASN A 15 3.48 8.04 1.42
N ALA A 16 2.64 7.16 1.97
CA ALA A 16 3.09 5.98 2.67
C ALA A 16 3.84 5.00 1.77
N VAL A 17 3.32 4.74 0.57
CA VAL A 17 4.00 3.93 -0.45
C VAL A 17 5.31 4.55 -0.87
N ALA A 18 5.32 5.85 -1.19
CA ALA A 18 6.51 6.57 -1.58
C ALA A 18 7.59 6.48 -0.49
N ARG A 19 7.22 6.72 0.77
CA ARG A 19 8.14 6.61 1.91
C ARG A 19 8.61 5.18 2.16
N ALA A 20 7.77 4.18 1.98
CA ALA A 20 8.15 2.78 2.13
C ALA A 20 9.08 2.30 1.00
N ALA A 21 8.82 2.72 -0.24
CA ALA A 21 9.61 2.35 -1.41
C ALA A 21 10.96 3.10 -1.52
N LEU A 22 11.00 4.35 -1.02
CA LEU A 22 12.13 5.27 -1.20
C LEU A 22 12.93 5.51 0.09
N GLY A 23 12.36 5.17 1.25
CA GLY A 23 12.95 5.39 2.57
C GLY A 23 12.45 6.66 3.30
N PRO A 24 12.67 6.76 4.62
CA PRO A 24 12.06 7.79 5.48
C PRO A 24 12.56 9.23 5.28
N ALA A 25 13.62 9.46 4.49
CA ALA A 25 14.30 10.76 4.42
C ALA A 25 14.38 11.40 3.01
N THR A 26 13.77 10.80 1.99
CA THR A 26 14.11 11.11 0.59
C THR A 26 12.96 11.65 -0.24
N CYS A 27 11.71 11.63 0.26
CA CYS A 27 10.56 12.08 -0.54
C CYS A 27 9.43 12.79 0.22
N GLY A 28 8.73 13.68 -0.47
CA GLY A 28 7.44 14.26 -0.10
C GLY A 28 6.41 14.02 -1.20
N VAL A 29 5.12 13.95 -0.85
CA VAL A 29 4.04 13.72 -1.82
C VAL A 29 3.07 14.88 -1.80
N SER A 30 2.65 15.34 -2.98
CA SER A 30 1.61 16.36 -3.14
C SER A 30 0.57 15.89 -4.14
N VAL A 31 -0.70 16.07 -3.82
CA VAL A 31 -1.83 15.74 -4.70
C VAL A 31 -2.67 16.99 -4.90
N GLY A 32 -2.99 17.31 -6.15
CA GLY A 32 -3.77 18.50 -6.49
C GLY A 32 -4.08 18.59 -7.99
N GLY A 33 -5.25 19.13 -8.35
CA GLY A 33 -5.65 19.33 -9.74
C GLY A 33 -5.77 18.05 -10.57
N GLY A 34 -6.13 16.92 -9.95
CA GLY A 34 -6.21 15.61 -10.62
C GLY A 34 -4.86 14.92 -10.86
N GLN A 35 -3.78 15.44 -10.27
CA GLN A 35 -2.44 14.90 -10.39
C GLN A 35 -1.86 14.56 -9.01
N SER A 36 -1.14 13.45 -8.95
CA SER A 36 -0.31 13.05 -7.83
C SER A 36 1.16 13.24 -8.18
N ARG A 37 1.95 13.80 -7.25
CA ARG A 37 3.37 14.07 -7.45
C ARG A 37 4.21 13.55 -6.29
N ILE A 38 5.35 12.93 -6.62
CA ILE A 38 6.40 12.61 -5.65
C ILE A 38 7.56 13.58 -5.87
N HIS A 39 7.90 14.31 -4.81
CA HIS A 39 9.04 15.22 -4.70
C HIS A 39 10.19 14.47 -4.04
N LEU A 40 11.35 14.39 -4.70
CA LEU A 40 12.55 13.82 -4.11
C LEU A 40 13.46 14.94 -3.58
N VAL A 41 13.99 14.75 -2.37
CA VAL A 41 14.87 15.73 -1.70
C VAL A 41 16.23 15.84 -2.43
N ASN A 42 16.75 14.73 -2.97
CA ASN A 42 18.00 14.68 -3.74
C ASN A 42 17.79 13.94 -5.08
N TYR A 43 18.55 14.31 -6.10
CA TYR A 43 18.54 13.63 -7.41
C TYR A 43 19.37 12.35 -7.34
N ASN A 44 18.72 11.20 -7.49
CA ASN A 44 19.37 9.90 -7.66
C ASN A 44 18.57 9.08 -8.70
N PRO A 45 19.14 8.71 -9.87
CA PRO A 45 18.39 8.06 -10.95
C PRO A 45 17.64 6.78 -10.55
N PRO A 46 18.20 5.86 -9.74
CA PRO A 46 17.46 4.69 -9.25
C PRO A 46 16.27 5.03 -8.35
N GLU A 47 16.37 6.09 -7.52
CA GLU A 47 15.27 6.53 -6.66
C GLU A 47 14.16 7.21 -7.47
N GLN A 48 14.54 7.94 -8.52
CA GLN A 48 13.57 8.49 -9.48
C GLN A 48 12.80 7.40 -10.21
N GLN A 49 13.49 6.37 -10.67
CA GLN A 49 12.83 5.26 -11.32
C GLN A 49 11.84 4.58 -10.36
N ARG A 50 12.25 4.30 -9.11
CA ARG A 50 11.36 3.72 -8.09
C ARG A 50 10.16 4.61 -7.77
N ALA A 51 10.35 5.93 -7.70
CA ALA A 51 9.26 6.86 -7.43
C ALA A 51 8.27 6.94 -8.62
N SER A 52 8.77 6.89 -9.85
CA SER A 52 7.95 6.79 -11.07
C SER A 52 7.19 5.48 -11.13
N ASP A 53 7.84 4.36 -10.84
CA ASP A 53 7.20 3.05 -10.81
C ASP A 53 6.13 2.99 -9.71
N ALA A 54 6.39 3.60 -8.54
CA ALA A 54 5.42 3.71 -7.45
C ALA A 54 4.15 4.45 -7.82
N LEU A 55 4.26 5.51 -8.63
CA LEU A 55 3.12 6.27 -9.14
C LEU A 55 2.38 5.52 -10.27
N ASN A 56 3.12 4.97 -11.23
CA ASN A 56 2.57 4.37 -12.44
C ASN A 56 1.88 3.03 -12.19
N HIS A 57 2.35 2.29 -11.17
CA HIS A 57 1.83 0.97 -10.81
C HIS A 57 1.13 0.98 -9.45
N PHE A 58 0.66 2.16 -9.01
CA PHE A 58 -0.20 2.23 -7.86
C PHE A 58 -1.56 1.55 -8.13
N GLY A 59 -2.01 0.68 -7.23
CA GLY A 59 -3.29 -0.01 -7.37
C GLY A 59 -3.29 -1.09 -8.47
N SER A 60 -2.11 -1.47 -8.96
CA SER A 60 -1.99 -2.50 -9.97
C SER A 60 -2.25 -3.90 -9.41
N LEU A 61 -1.97 -4.17 -8.13
CA LEU A 61 -2.28 -5.44 -7.46
C LEU A 61 -3.76 -5.47 -7.02
N SER A 62 -4.41 -6.59 -7.30
CA SER A 62 -5.79 -6.84 -6.84
C SER A 62 -5.78 -7.47 -5.45
N LEU A 63 -6.30 -6.75 -4.47
CA LEU A 63 -6.51 -7.25 -3.11
C LEU A 63 -7.99 -7.58 -2.92
N SER A 64 -8.26 -8.65 -2.18
CA SER A 64 -9.59 -9.00 -1.69
C SER A 64 -9.54 -9.29 -0.20
N ALA A 65 -10.67 -9.18 0.48
CA ALA A 65 -10.84 -9.73 1.82
C ALA A 65 -12.07 -10.63 1.81
N ASP A 66 -12.03 -11.63 2.67
CA ASP A 66 -13.21 -12.40 3.07
C ASP A 66 -14.32 -11.52 3.63
N GLN A 67 -13.97 -10.44 4.34
CA GLN A 67 -14.91 -9.43 4.83
C GLN A 67 -14.35 -8.01 4.66
N SER A 68 -15.08 -7.16 3.92
CA SER A 68 -14.77 -5.73 3.80
C SER A 68 -15.52 -4.86 4.82
N ARG A 69 -16.45 -5.45 5.58
CA ARG A 69 -17.16 -4.82 6.68
C ARG A 69 -17.47 -5.83 7.78
N MET A 70 -17.17 -5.48 9.02
CA MET A 70 -17.38 -6.35 10.19
C MET A 70 -17.77 -5.52 11.43
N ARG A 71 -18.14 -6.21 12.52
CA ARG A 71 -18.30 -5.62 13.86
C ARG A 71 -17.17 -6.08 14.77
N VAL A 72 -16.83 -5.26 15.76
CA VAL A 72 -15.91 -5.67 16.83
C VAL A 72 -16.38 -6.96 17.49
N GLY A 73 -15.43 -7.89 17.72
CA GLY A 73 -15.70 -9.20 18.29
C GLY A 73 -16.12 -10.27 17.29
N GLY A 74 -16.29 -9.91 16.01
CA GLY A 74 -16.40 -10.87 14.90
C GLY A 74 -15.06 -11.56 14.58
N PRO A 75 -15.06 -12.53 13.63
CA PRO A 75 -13.83 -13.16 13.16
C PRO A 75 -12.91 -12.13 12.49
N ASP A 76 -11.60 -12.29 12.68
CA ASP A 76 -10.60 -11.42 12.05
C ASP A 76 -10.62 -11.58 10.53
N PRO A 77 -10.67 -10.48 9.76
CA PRO A 77 -10.71 -10.54 8.32
C PRO A 77 -9.32 -10.90 7.78
N VAL A 78 -9.30 -11.75 6.76
CA VAL A 78 -8.12 -12.16 6.02
C VAL A 78 -8.11 -11.47 4.67
N ILE A 79 -7.09 -10.64 4.48
CA ILE A 79 -6.77 -9.98 3.23
C ILE A 79 -5.93 -10.92 2.38
N HIS A 80 -6.33 -11.13 1.13
CA HIS A 80 -5.64 -11.94 0.16
C HIS A 80 -5.15 -11.08 -1.00
N CYS A 81 -3.96 -11.39 -1.50
CA CYS A 81 -3.48 -10.94 -2.79
C CYS A 81 -2.92 -12.15 -3.52
N ALA A 82 -3.45 -12.41 -4.72
CA ALA A 82 -3.02 -13.49 -5.58
C ALA A 82 -2.77 -12.90 -6.97
N ASP A 83 -1.50 -12.82 -7.36
CA ASP A 83 -1.09 -12.17 -8.59
C ASP A 83 0.18 -12.82 -9.16
N GLU A 84 0.22 -13.03 -10.48
CA GLU A 84 1.40 -13.62 -11.13
C GLU A 84 2.61 -12.69 -11.07
N ARG A 85 2.39 -11.37 -11.00
CA ARG A 85 3.47 -10.38 -10.88
C ARG A 85 4.29 -10.55 -9.60
N ILE A 86 3.66 -11.07 -8.55
CA ILE A 86 4.34 -11.31 -7.27
C ILE A 86 4.91 -12.73 -7.16
N ALA A 87 4.71 -13.59 -8.16
CA ALA A 87 5.13 -15.01 -8.08
C ALA A 87 6.64 -15.20 -7.95
N ALA A 88 7.44 -14.27 -8.47
CA ALA A 88 8.89 -14.28 -8.36
C ALA A 88 9.41 -13.58 -7.09
N ASP A 89 8.54 -12.88 -6.35
CA ASP A 89 8.94 -12.23 -5.11
C ASP A 89 9.10 -13.22 -3.98
N ARG A 90 10.01 -12.88 -3.06
CA ARG A 90 10.10 -13.57 -1.77
C ARG A 90 9.18 -12.96 -0.74
N GLN A 91 9.03 -11.62 -0.76
CA GLN A 91 8.29 -10.88 0.25
C GLN A 91 7.62 -9.65 -0.34
N LEU A 92 6.42 -9.34 0.16
CA LEU A 92 5.77 -8.04 0.01
C LEU A 92 5.82 -7.28 1.33
N ALA A 93 5.84 -5.96 1.27
CA ALA A 93 5.62 -5.12 2.43
C ALA A 93 4.14 -4.75 2.55
N TYR A 94 3.68 -4.62 3.80
CA TYR A 94 2.33 -4.17 4.12
C TYR A 94 2.35 -2.96 5.04
N LEU A 95 1.32 -2.13 4.90
CA LEU A 95 1.02 -0.99 5.74
C LEU A 95 -0.46 -1.04 6.10
N ILE A 96 -0.81 -0.80 7.35
CA ILE A 96 -2.20 -0.73 7.80
C ILE A 96 -2.43 0.63 8.44
N PHE A 97 -3.40 1.34 7.89
CA PHE A 97 -3.88 2.61 8.41
C PHE A 97 -5.21 2.39 9.10
N ARG A 98 -5.45 3.10 10.20
CA ARG A 98 -6.77 3.25 10.79
C ARG A 98 -7.13 4.71 10.81
N ASP A 99 -8.24 5.07 10.16
CA ASP A 99 -8.74 6.44 10.06
C ASP A 99 -7.66 7.44 9.58
N GLY A 100 -6.85 7.02 8.60
CA GLY A 100 -5.74 7.82 8.04
C GLY A 100 -4.41 7.73 8.80
N ALA A 101 -4.39 7.18 10.02
CA ALA A 101 -3.17 7.04 10.81
C ALA A 101 -2.52 5.66 10.60
N LEU A 102 -1.22 5.61 10.27
CA LEU A 102 -0.47 4.35 10.19
C LEU A 102 -0.42 3.69 11.59
N ILE A 103 -0.96 2.48 11.70
CA ILE A 103 -1.00 1.72 12.96
C ILE A 103 -0.04 0.53 12.98
N THR A 104 0.24 -0.08 11.83
CA THR A 104 1.20 -1.17 11.74
C THR A 104 1.80 -1.30 10.34
N GLN A 105 2.99 -1.90 10.28
CA GLN A 105 3.70 -2.21 9.04
C GLN A 105 4.55 -3.46 9.21
N GLY A 106 4.81 -4.16 8.11
CA GLY A 106 5.65 -5.35 8.14
C GLY A 106 5.90 -5.95 6.77
N LYS A 107 6.26 -7.22 6.75
CA LYS A 107 6.51 -8.01 5.53
C LYS A 107 5.72 -9.32 5.58
N LEU A 108 5.36 -9.81 4.41
CA LEU A 108 4.66 -11.09 4.20
C LEU A 108 5.45 -11.91 3.21
N ASP A 109 5.63 -13.19 3.51
CA ASP A 109 6.25 -14.13 2.59
C ASP A 109 5.29 -14.48 1.46
N VAL A 110 5.78 -14.46 0.23
CA VAL A 110 5.01 -14.83 -0.95
C VAL A 110 5.18 -16.32 -1.22
N THR A 111 4.06 -17.02 -1.36
CA THR A 111 4.06 -18.45 -1.69
C THR A 111 3.25 -18.68 -2.97
N GLY A 112 3.94 -19.02 -4.06
CA GLY A 112 3.31 -19.31 -5.35
C GLY A 112 2.47 -18.15 -5.91
N GLY A 113 2.96 -16.92 -5.77
CA GLY A 113 2.26 -15.71 -6.21
C GLY A 113 1.09 -15.30 -5.32
N LYS A 114 1.06 -15.76 -4.07
CA LYS A 114 0.00 -15.46 -3.11
C LYS A 114 0.57 -14.97 -1.79
N VAL A 115 -0.14 -14.02 -1.18
CA VAL A 115 0.04 -13.63 0.21
C VAL A 115 -1.31 -13.56 0.92
N SER A 116 -1.28 -13.73 2.23
CA SER A 116 -2.46 -13.52 3.07
C SER A 116 -2.04 -12.79 4.35
N LEU A 117 -2.86 -11.84 4.77
CA LEU A 117 -2.66 -11.02 5.95
C LEU A 117 -3.93 -11.05 6.79
N THR A 118 -3.83 -11.47 8.04
CA THR A 118 -4.93 -11.38 8.99
C THR A 118 -4.86 -10.05 9.73
N LEU A 119 -5.95 -9.29 9.72
CA LEU A 119 -6.08 -8.10 10.55
C LEU A 119 -6.57 -8.53 11.93
N SER A 120 -5.64 -8.80 12.85
CA SER A 120 -5.98 -9.37 14.16
C SER A 120 -6.65 -8.39 15.11
N ALA A 121 -7.80 -8.79 15.68
CA ALA A 121 -8.59 -8.05 16.66
C ALA A 121 -8.74 -6.55 16.34
N PRO A 122 -9.29 -6.18 15.17
CA PRO A 122 -9.30 -4.80 14.75
C PRO A 122 -10.25 -3.96 15.60
N ALA A 123 -9.76 -2.80 16.04
CA ALA A 123 -10.56 -1.79 16.69
C ALA A 123 -11.57 -1.15 15.70
N PRO A 124 -12.66 -0.53 16.18
CA PRO A 124 -13.57 0.25 15.34
C PRO A 124 -12.84 1.29 14.50
N GLY A 125 -13.32 1.52 13.28
CA GLY A 125 -12.77 2.50 12.35
C GLY A 125 -12.65 1.98 10.92
N VAL A 126 -12.16 2.84 10.03
CA VAL A 126 -11.82 2.48 8.66
C VAL A 126 -10.37 2.01 8.62
N HIS A 127 -10.15 0.77 8.21
CA HIS A 127 -8.81 0.21 8.02
C HIS A 127 -8.46 0.20 6.53
N ASP A 128 -7.45 0.95 6.14
CA ASP A 128 -6.87 0.89 4.80
C ASP A 128 -5.62 0.01 4.85
N VAL A 129 -5.68 -1.15 4.21
CA VAL A 129 -4.59 -2.12 4.09
C VAL A 129 -3.93 -1.92 2.75
N LEU A 130 -2.61 -1.76 2.74
CA LEU A 130 -1.82 -1.59 1.54
C LEU A 130 -0.75 -2.66 1.46
N LEU A 131 -0.56 -3.23 0.27
CA LEU A 131 0.53 -4.14 -0.08
C LEU A 131 1.37 -3.55 -1.20
N HIS A 132 2.69 -3.73 -1.16
CA HIS A 132 3.58 -3.38 -2.25
C HIS A 132 4.80 -4.30 -2.36
N GLN A 133 5.32 -4.43 -3.57
CA GLN A 133 6.56 -5.15 -3.86
C GLN A 133 7.78 -4.41 -3.31
N LEU A 134 8.73 -5.19 -2.77
CA LEU A 134 10.00 -4.68 -2.22
C LEU A 134 11.12 -4.65 -3.26
N ALA A 135 11.02 -5.43 -4.33
CA ALA A 135 12.01 -5.56 -5.37
C ALA A 135 11.33 -5.79 -6.73
N GLY A 136 12.08 -5.62 -7.83
CA GLY A 136 11.56 -5.83 -9.19
C GLY A 136 10.78 -4.63 -9.73
N GLN A 137 9.87 -4.89 -10.67
CA GLN A 137 8.92 -3.88 -11.15
C GLN A 137 7.95 -3.58 -10.01
N PHE A 138 7.89 -2.34 -9.56
CA PHE A 138 7.01 -1.97 -8.46
C PHE A 138 5.55 -2.28 -8.83
N ALA A 139 4.83 -2.96 -7.95
CA ALA A 139 3.39 -3.08 -7.96
C ALA A 139 2.86 -2.87 -6.54
N SER A 140 1.71 -2.23 -6.43
CA SER A 140 1.03 -2.08 -5.15
C SER A 140 -0.47 -2.22 -5.31
N GLY A 141 -1.15 -2.48 -4.21
CA GLY A 141 -2.59 -2.53 -4.15
C GLY A 141 -3.08 -2.20 -2.77
N SER A 142 -4.34 -1.78 -2.68
CA SER A 142 -4.94 -1.40 -1.41
C SER A 142 -6.36 -1.89 -1.29
N LEU A 143 -6.78 -2.17 -0.07
CA LEU A 143 -8.13 -2.59 0.26
C LEU A 143 -8.59 -1.85 1.52
N ARG A 144 -9.87 -1.50 1.55
CA ARG A 144 -10.52 -0.88 2.70
C ARG A 144 -11.40 -1.89 3.43
N ILE A 145 -11.28 -1.92 4.75
CA ILE A 145 -12.12 -2.71 5.67
C ILE A 145 -12.77 -1.77 6.68
N GLN A 146 -14.10 -1.81 6.77
CA GLN A 146 -14.86 -1.06 7.78
C GLN A 146 -15.10 -1.93 9.01
N VAL A 147 -14.71 -1.44 10.19
CA VAL A 147 -15.00 -2.10 11.47
C VAL A 147 -15.97 -1.23 12.25
N ASP A 148 -17.21 -1.68 12.35
CA ASP A 148 -18.25 -1.00 13.12
C ASP A 148 -18.08 -1.33 14.61
N ALA A 149 -18.39 -0.35 15.46
CA ALA A 149 -18.56 -0.60 16.89
C ALA A 149 -19.66 -1.65 17.12
N SER A 150 -19.51 -2.42 18.20
CA SER A 150 -20.44 -3.49 18.59
C SER A 150 -21.86 -2.99 18.81
#